data_AF-A0AAN6IJ21-F1
#
_entry.id   AF-A0AAN6IJ21-F1
#
_cell.length_a   1.000
_cell.length_b   1.000
_cell.length_c   1.000
_cell.angle_alpha   90.00
_cell.angle_beta   90.00
_cell.angle_gamma   90.00
#
_symmetry.space_group_name_H-M   'P 1'
#
loop_
_entity.id
_entity.type
_entity.pdbx_description
1 polymer ?
#
loop_
_entity_poly.entity_id
_entity_poly.type
_entity_poly.pdbx_seq_one_letter_code
_entity_poly.pdbx_strand_id
1 'polypeptide(L)'
;LRNTFRKQPASKVIVFLLCKDSVDFMFFLLAHGGLVPEATNGQAHADDLFKDMDDAEARNKSLEDRRREKTEQAGLKLKDEDITLESSVISGVGLYRLHGSMPQKRRTETFLAFSKARHASVLFTTDVAARGLDLPNVSSIIQFDPPSGIDSYLHRVGRTARLGRAGEAVLFLLPSETKYLDMLELKGLRPDDERMEGVLKQMAKNEGARKGNEWQLRAGEVQAKMERFVVSNTTASGLAKQAYLSSIRAYATHLAAERHIFHVKYLHFGHMAKAFALRETPNQVAQGKGNNTKADDTKKDKKEKREKEDALKKKPRFKRGNDISEFAVGDISAYYGPRVKRGRDDSD
;
A
#
# COMPACT_ATOMS: atom_id res chain seq x y z
N LEU A 1 -11.18 -5.12 7.17
CA LEU A 1 -10.51 -6.07 8.08
C LEU A 1 -11.16 -6.11 9.47
N ARG A 2 -11.09 -5.06 10.31
CA ARG A 2 -11.67 -5.08 11.68
C ARG A 2 -13.16 -5.46 11.74
N ASN A 3 -13.99 -4.88 10.88
CA ASN A 3 -15.43 -5.20 10.82
C ASN A 3 -15.73 -6.63 10.41
N THR A 4 -14.89 -7.22 9.54
CA THR A 4 -15.02 -8.61 9.11
C THR A 4 -14.85 -9.56 10.31
N PHE A 5 -13.82 -9.31 11.13
CA PHE A 5 -13.55 -10.12 12.33
C PHE A 5 -14.58 -9.93 13.45
N ARG A 6 -15.25 -8.76 13.52
CA ARG A 6 -16.33 -8.52 14.49
C ARG A 6 -17.56 -9.40 14.24
N LYS A 7 -17.81 -9.80 12.98
CA LYS A 7 -18.92 -10.70 12.63
C LYS A 7 -18.59 -12.17 12.96
N GLN A 8 -17.33 -12.59 12.79
CA GLN A 8 -16.88 -13.96 13.06
C GLN A 8 -15.42 -14.00 13.58
N PRO A 9 -15.18 -14.27 14.88
CA PRO A 9 -13.86 -14.14 15.51
C PRO A 9 -12.81 -15.19 15.07
N ALA A 10 -13.21 -16.26 14.39
CA ALA A 10 -12.32 -17.27 13.81
C ALA A 10 -12.28 -17.21 12.26
N SER A 11 -12.61 -16.05 11.68
CA SER A 11 -12.71 -15.90 10.23
C SER A 11 -11.34 -15.78 9.55
N LYS A 12 -11.22 -16.31 8.34
CA LYS A 12 -10.06 -16.07 7.47
C LYS A 12 -10.41 -15.11 6.36
N VAL A 13 -9.50 -14.19 6.07
CA VAL A 13 -9.63 -13.17 5.03
C VAL A 13 -8.45 -13.28 4.08
N ILE A 14 -8.69 -13.19 2.77
CA ILE A 14 -7.63 -13.07 1.77
C ILE A 14 -7.71 -11.67 1.17
N VAL A 15 -6.57 -10.98 1.12
CA VAL A 15 -6.41 -9.66 0.52
C VAL A 15 -5.54 -9.80 -0.73
N PHE A 16 -6.14 -9.61 -1.90
CA PHE A 16 -5.45 -9.59 -3.18
C PHE A 16 -4.90 -8.19 -3.47
N LEU A 17 -3.61 -8.15 -3.80
CA LEU A 17 -2.84 -6.97 -4.16
C LEU A 17 -2.20 -7.17 -5.53
N LEU A 18 -1.97 -6.08 -6.25
CA LEU A 18 -1.56 -6.14 -7.66
C LEU A 18 -0.13 -6.66 -7.86
N CYS A 19 0.77 -6.43 -6.89
CA CYS A 19 2.17 -6.81 -6.99
C CYS A 19 2.75 -7.30 -5.66
N LYS A 20 3.89 -8.00 -5.74
CA LYS A 20 4.58 -8.56 -4.58
C LYS A 20 5.02 -7.51 -3.57
N ASP A 21 5.44 -6.35 -4.05
CA ASP A 21 6.00 -5.30 -3.19
C ASP A 21 4.89 -4.67 -2.34
N SER A 22 3.67 -4.54 -2.88
CA SER A 22 2.49 -4.18 -2.10
C SER A 22 2.12 -5.22 -1.05
N VAL A 23 2.27 -6.52 -1.37
CA VAL A 23 2.07 -7.62 -0.39
C VAL A 23 3.04 -7.47 0.78
N ASP A 24 4.31 -7.28 0.50
CA ASP A 24 5.35 -7.14 1.53
C ASP A 24 5.16 -5.88 2.38
N PHE A 25 4.86 -4.75 1.73
CA PHE A 25 4.59 -3.49 2.42
C PHE A 25 3.36 -3.58 3.33
N MET A 26 2.23 -4.09 2.84
CA MET A 26 1.00 -4.18 3.64
C MET A 26 1.14 -5.15 4.81
N PHE A 27 1.83 -6.28 4.59
CA PHE A 27 2.16 -7.23 5.65
C PHE A 27 3.02 -6.57 6.74
N PHE A 28 4.11 -5.91 6.34
CA PHE A 28 5.02 -5.23 7.28
C PHE A 28 4.32 -4.07 8.03
N LEU A 29 3.55 -3.25 7.31
CA LEU A 29 2.83 -2.11 7.87
C LEU A 29 1.79 -2.56 8.90
N LEU A 30 1.03 -3.62 8.65
CA LEU A 30 0.01 -4.08 9.59
C LEU A 30 0.57 -4.93 10.73
N ALA A 31 1.75 -5.52 10.56
CA ALA A 31 2.49 -6.19 11.62
C ALA A 31 3.10 -5.18 12.60
N HIS A 32 3.61 -4.04 12.13
CA HIS A 32 4.44 -3.15 12.95
C HIS A 32 3.94 -1.70 13.07
N GLY A 33 2.93 -1.30 12.31
CA GLY A 33 2.46 0.09 12.22
C GLY A 33 1.74 0.64 13.45
N GLY A 34 1.44 -0.20 14.46
CA GLY A 34 1.03 0.24 15.79
C GLY A 34 -0.25 1.09 15.81
N LEU A 35 -1.39 0.49 15.49
CA LEU A 35 -2.70 1.15 15.62
C LEU A 35 -3.55 0.60 16.78
N VAL A 36 -3.14 -0.51 17.40
CA VAL A 36 -3.72 -1.01 18.64
C VAL A 36 -3.16 -0.15 19.78
N PRO A 37 -4.01 0.55 20.56
CA PRO A 37 -3.58 1.06 21.85
C PRO A 37 -3.08 -0.15 22.64
N GLU A 38 -1.86 -0.11 23.18
CA GLU A 38 -1.47 -1.09 24.19
C GLU A 38 -2.62 -1.18 25.19
N ALA A 39 -3.25 -2.35 25.25
CA ALA A 39 -4.13 -2.67 26.34
C ALA A 39 -3.22 -2.77 27.56
N THR A 40 -3.00 -1.63 28.21
CA THR A 40 -2.56 -1.59 29.58
C THR A 40 -3.58 -2.41 30.35
N ASN A 41 -3.13 -3.54 30.88
CA ASN A 41 -3.83 -4.23 31.95
C ASN A 41 -4.12 -3.22 33.05
N GLY A 42 -5.36 -2.76 33.15
CA GLY A 42 -5.80 -1.84 34.18
C GLY A 42 -6.89 -0.91 33.67
N GLN A 43 -8.10 -1.09 34.18
CA GLN A 43 -9.16 -0.09 34.11
C GLN A 43 -8.62 1.28 34.53
N ALA A 44 -8.55 2.22 33.59
CA ALA A 44 -8.46 3.63 33.90
C ALA A 44 -9.68 4.32 33.28
N HIS A 45 -10.55 4.80 34.17
CA HIS A 45 -11.73 5.58 33.85
C HIS A 45 -11.34 6.85 33.09
N ALA A 46 -12.19 7.25 32.15
CA ALA A 46 -11.99 8.39 31.24
C ALA A 46 -12.05 9.78 31.91
N ASP A 47 -11.94 9.87 33.24
CA ASP A 47 -12.15 11.10 34.00
C ASP A 47 -10.87 11.74 34.58
N ASP A 48 -9.70 11.10 34.46
CA ASP A 48 -8.44 11.62 35.04
C ASP A 48 -7.55 12.42 34.06
N LEU A 49 -8.06 12.82 32.89
CA LEU A 49 -7.27 13.52 31.87
C LEU A 49 -6.91 14.99 32.20
N PHE A 50 -7.33 15.52 33.35
CA PHE A 50 -6.93 16.85 33.80
C PHE A 50 -6.81 16.93 35.34
N LYS A 51 -5.82 16.23 35.92
CA LYS A 51 -5.27 16.60 37.22
C LYS A 51 -3.74 16.55 37.20
N ASP A 52 -3.19 17.72 37.54
CA ASP A 52 -1.85 17.99 38.06
C ASP A 52 -0.67 17.73 37.11
N MET A 53 -0.34 18.76 36.32
CA MET A 53 0.78 18.78 35.40
C MET A 53 1.90 19.67 35.94
N ASP A 54 2.59 19.22 36.99
CA ASP A 54 3.80 19.89 37.54
C ASP A 54 4.99 18.96 37.84
N ASP A 55 5.06 17.77 37.23
CA ASP A 55 6.21 16.86 37.41
C ASP A 55 7.12 16.81 36.16
N ALA A 56 8.27 17.50 36.26
CA ALA A 56 9.34 17.46 35.26
C ALA A 56 9.90 16.04 35.04
N GLU A 57 9.83 15.18 36.06
CA GLU A 57 10.29 13.80 36.04
C GLU A 57 9.39 12.90 35.18
N ALA A 58 8.07 13.10 35.23
CA ALA A 58 7.11 12.40 34.36
C ALA A 58 7.29 12.79 32.88
N ARG A 59 7.60 14.07 32.60
CA ARG A 59 7.93 14.54 31.24
C ARG A 59 9.21 13.88 30.72
N ASN A 60 10.26 13.79 31.54
CA ASN A 60 11.51 13.15 31.16
C ASN A 60 11.35 11.65 30.93
N LYS A 61 10.65 10.94 31.82
CA LYS A 61 10.34 9.51 31.65
C LYS A 61 9.57 9.25 30.34
N SER A 62 8.53 10.05 30.07
CA SER A 62 7.78 9.98 28.81
C SER A 62 8.64 10.29 27.58
N LEU A 63 9.65 11.16 27.69
CA LEU A 63 10.58 11.45 26.59
C LEU A 63 11.57 10.30 26.36
N GLU A 64 12.04 9.64 27.42
CA GLU A 64 12.91 8.47 27.34
C GLU A 64 12.19 7.25 26.77
N ASP A 65 10.95 6.99 27.21
CA ASP A 65 10.12 5.90 26.67
C ASP A 65 9.85 6.12 25.18
N ARG A 66 9.48 7.34 24.77
CA ARG A 66 9.33 7.71 23.34
C ARG A 66 10.62 7.57 22.54
N ARG A 67 11.79 7.75 23.16
CA ARG A 67 13.10 7.55 22.51
C ARG A 67 13.41 6.06 22.34
N ARG A 68 13.09 5.23 23.33
CA ARG A 68 13.24 3.78 23.26
C ARG A 68 12.33 3.18 22.19
N GLU A 69 11.05 3.53 22.20
CA GLU A 69 10.07 3.12 21.18
C GLU A 69 10.51 3.52 19.77
N LYS A 70 10.99 4.75 19.58
CA LYS A 70 11.52 5.19 18.27
C LYS A 70 12.72 4.37 17.82
N THR A 71 13.59 4.00 18.75
CA THR A 71 14.80 3.23 18.45
C THR A 71 14.45 1.78 18.09
N GLU A 72 13.51 1.18 18.83
CA GLU A 72 13.00 -0.16 18.58
C GLU A 72 12.22 -0.23 17.25
N GLN A 73 11.32 0.72 17.01
CA GLN A 73 10.60 0.82 15.74
C GLN A 73 11.52 1.07 14.56
N ALA A 74 12.63 1.79 14.69
CA ALA A 74 13.58 2.01 13.60
C ALA A 74 14.39 0.74 13.22
N GLY A 75 14.51 -0.23 14.13
CA GLY A 75 15.27 -1.47 13.92
C GLY A 75 14.48 -2.61 13.26
N LEU A 76 13.15 -2.50 13.17
CA LEU A 76 12.31 -3.56 12.62
C LEU A 76 12.59 -3.77 11.12
N LYS A 77 12.80 -5.04 10.75
CA LYS A 77 13.05 -5.48 9.38
C LYS A 77 12.13 -6.63 9.04
N LEU A 78 11.73 -6.70 7.78
CA LEU A 78 11.02 -7.84 7.24
C LEU A 78 12.02 -8.99 7.07
N LYS A 79 11.78 -10.13 7.71
CA LYS A 79 12.64 -11.30 7.54
C LYS A 79 11.96 -12.33 6.64
N ASP A 80 12.77 -13.05 5.88
CA ASP A 80 12.26 -14.10 4.98
C ASP A 80 11.86 -15.38 5.73
N GLU A 81 12.23 -15.48 7.01
CA GLU A 81 11.82 -16.56 7.92
C GLU A 81 10.47 -16.33 8.57
N ASP A 82 9.92 -15.11 8.50
CA ASP A 82 8.63 -14.76 9.08
C ASP A 82 7.48 -15.42 8.29
N ILE A 83 7.00 -16.56 8.78
CA ILE A 83 5.84 -17.26 8.20
C ILE A 83 4.54 -16.56 8.61
N THR A 84 4.46 -16.08 9.85
CA THR A 84 3.31 -15.38 10.40
C THR A 84 3.75 -14.34 11.42
N LEU A 85 3.04 -13.22 11.46
CA LEU A 85 3.21 -12.16 12.47
C LEU A 85 1.83 -11.79 13.02
N GLU A 86 1.75 -11.35 14.27
CA GLU A 86 0.51 -10.78 14.80
C GLU A 86 0.34 -9.33 14.31
N SER A 87 -0.89 -8.92 14.03
CA SER A 87 -1.16 -7.54 13.66
C SER A 87 -1.08 -6.61 14.86
N SER A 88 -0.21 -5.61 14.80
CA SER A 88 -0.20 -4.46 15.73
C SER A 88 -1.32 -3.44 15.45
N VAL A 89 -2.17 -3.71 14.47
CA VAL A 89 -3.30 -2.84 14.07
C VAL A 89 -4.64 -3.46 14.44
N ILE A 90 -4.74 -4.78 14.43
CA ILE A 90 -5.95 -5.53 14.76
C ILE A 90 -5.56 -6.66 15.71
N SER A 91 -5.80 -6.45 17.01
CA SER A 91 -5.43 -7.41 18.06
C SER A 91 -5.99 -8.80 17.80
N GLY A 92 -5.18 -9.84 18.05
CA GLY A 92 -5.59 -11.24 17.89
C GLY A 92 -5.70 -11.72 16.44
N VAL A 93 -5.19 -10.94 15.47
CA VAL A 93 -5.20 -11.31 14.05
C VAL A 93 -3.80 -11.73 13.59
N GLY A 94 -3.70 -12.97 13.11
CA GLY A 94 -2.50 -13.48 12.45
C GLY A 94 -2.39 -13.00 11.01
N LEU A 95 -1.23 -12.50 10.62
CA LEU A 95 -0.91 -12.02 9.29
C LEU A 95 -0.02 -13.03 8.57
N TYR A 96 -0.26 -13.18 7.28
CA TYR A 96 0.46 -14.06 6.37
C TYR A 96 0.71 -13.34 5.04
N ARG A 97 1.80 -13.67 4.34
CA ARG A 97 2.09 -13.15 2.98
C ARG A 97 2.42 -14.27 2.01
N LEU A 98 1.92 -14.19 0.77
CA LEU A 98 2.20 -15.20 -0.26
C LEU A 98 2.27 -14.56 -1.64
N HIS A 99 3.45 -14.57 -2.26
CA HIS A 99 3.66 -14.07 -3.62
C HIS A 99 4.71 -14.89 -4.38
N GLY A 100 4.79 -14.70 -5.70
CA GLY A 100 5.60 -15.52 -6.61
C GLY A 100 7.10 -15.53 -6.32
N SER A 101 7.65 -14.41 -5.82
CA SER A 101 9.08 -14.28 -5.51
C SER A 101 9.53 -14.90 -4.19
N MET A 102 8.61 -15.42 -3.36
CA MET A 102 9.01 -16.17 -2.16
C MET A 102 9.58 -17.54 -2.54
N PRO A 103 10.59 -18.06 -1.80
CA PRO A 103 11.08 -19.41 -1.99
C PRO A 103 9.96 -20.44 -1.90
N GLN A 104 9.96 -21.47 -2.76
CA GLN A 104 8.88 -22.46 -2.82
C GLN A 104 8.60 -23.12 -1.47
N LYS A 105 9.65 -23.46 -0.70
CA LYS A 105 9.53 -24.00 0.67
C LYS A 105 8.70 -23.08 1.57
N ARG A 106 8.98 -21.78 1.53
CA ARG A 106 8.26 -20.76 2.33
C ARG A 106 6.82 -20.57 1.87
N ARG A 107 6.55 -20.64 0.56
CA ARG A 107 5.16 -20.62 0.03
C ARG A 107 4.35 -21.78 0.59
N THR A 108 4.91 -22.99 0.57
CA THR A 108 4.25 -24.19 1.11
C THR A 108 4.02 -24.08 2.62
N GLU A 109 5.04 -23.67 3.39
CA GLU A 109 4.93 -23.48 4.85
C GLU A 109 3.85 -22.45 5.20
N THR A 110 3.84 -21.29 4.54
CA THR A 110 2.86 -20.22 4.77
C THR A 110 1.45 -20.65 4.41
N PHE A 111 1.29 -21.32 3.26
CA PHE A 111 0.00 -21.86 2.84
C PHE A 111 -0.54 -22.86 3.87
N LEU A 112 0.27 -23.81 4.33
CA LEU A 112 -0.13 -24.78 5.33
C LEU A 112 -0.46 -24.12 6.67
N ALA A 113 0.33 -23.13 7.09
CA ALA A 113 0.10 -22.39 8.33
C ALA A 113 -1.24 -21.63 8.30
N PHE A 114 -1.50 -20.86 7.23
CA PHE A 114 -2.77 -20.15 7.07
C PHE A 114 -3.97 -21.11 6.91
N SER A 115 -3.81 -22.21 6.19
CA SER A 115 -4.85 -23.24 6.03
C SER A 115 -5.22 -23.91 7.37
N LYS A 116 -4.25 -24.11 8.26
CA LYS A 116 -4.46 -24.69 9.60
C LYS A 116 -4.81 -23.67 10.69
N ALA A 117 -4.68 -22.37 10.42
CA ALA A 117 -4.96 -21.31 11.38
C ALA A 117 -6.41 -21.41 11.92
N ARG A 118 -6.54 -21.30 13.25
CA ARG A 118 -7.83 -21.34 13.98
C ARG A 118 -8.24 -19.99 14.56
N HIS A 119 -7.31 -19.04 14.64
CA HIS A 119 -7.56 -17.67 15.04
C HIS A 119 -7.95 -16.82 13.81
N ALA A 120 -8.41 -15.60 14.04
CA ALA A 120 -8.64 -14.63 12.99
C ALA A 120 -7.36 -14.42 12.17
N SER A 121 -7.43 -14.56 10.84
CA SER A 121 -6.23 -14.47 10.00
C SER A 121 -6.44 -13.70 8.71
N VAL A 122 -5.40 -12.99 8.28
CA VAL A 122 -5.33 -12.29 6.98
C VAL A 122 -4.16 -12.81 6.16
N LEU A 123 -4.44 -13.21 4.92
CA LEU A 123 -3.42 -13.53 3.93
C LEU A 123 -3.34 -12.42 2.88
N PHE A 124 -2.19 -11.73 2.81
CA PHE A 124 -1.87 -10.83 1.70
C PHE A 124 -1.25 -11.61 0.56
N THR A 125 -1.76 -11.44 -0.66
CA THR A 125 -1.30 -12.24 -1.79
C THR A 125 -1.51 -11.55 -3.14
N THR A 126 -0.78 -12.03 -4.16
CA THR A 126 -1.07 -11.72 -5.57
C THR A 126 -1.91 -12.85 -6.20
N ASP A 127 -2.10 -12.84 -7.52
CA ASP A 127 -2.83 -13.89 -8.24
C ASP A 127 -2.22 -15.31 -8.12
N VAL A 128 -1.04 -15.46 -7.50
CA VAL A 128 -0.46 -16.77 -7.19
C VAL A 128 -1.37 -17.62 -6.29
N ALA A 129 -2.19 -17.00 -5.43
CA ALA A 129 -3.17 -17.70 -4.59
C ALA A 129 -4.56 -17.82 -5.23
N ALA A 130 -4.78 -17.21 -6.40
CA ALA A 130 -6.11 -17.17 -7.01
C ALA A 130 -6.50 -18.52 -7.66
N ARG A 131 -5.52 -19.34 -8.08
CA ARG A 131 -5.76 -20.61 -8.79
C ARG A 131 -5.13 -21.79 -8.06
N GLY A 132 -5.76 -22.95 -8.15
CA GLY A 132 -5.18 -24.25 -7.72
C GLY A 132 -4.98 -24.47 -6.22
N LEU A 133 -5.03 -23.43 -5.38
CA LEU A 133 -4.90 -23.55 -3.93
C LEU A 133 -6.28 -23.67 -3.26
N ASP A 134 -6.54 -24.80 -2.61
CA ASP A 134 -7.75 -24.97 -1.79
C ASP A 134 -7.50 -24.44 -0.38
N LEU A 135 -8.04 -23.25 -0.10
CA LEU A 135 -7.99 -22.61 1.21
C LEU A 135 -9.36 -22.80 1.87
N PRO A 136 -9.52 -23.79 2.77
CA PRO A 136 -10.80 -24.01 3.42
C PRO A 136 -11.11 -22.85 4.39
N ASN A 137 -12.40 -22.55 4.52
CA ASN A 137 -12.95 -21.64 5.53
C ASN A 137 -12.54 -20.16 5.36
N VAL A 138 -12.36 -19.71 4.11
CA VAL A 138 -12.20 -18.29 3.82
C VAL A 138 -13.57 -17.62 3.85
N SER A 139 -13.75 -16.72 4.81
CA SER A 139 -15.00 -15.98 5.01
C SER A 139 -15.16 -14.82 4.03
N SER A 140 -14.05 -14.19 3.67
CA SER A 140 -14.06 -12.91 2.98
C SER A 140 -12.89 -12.77 2.03
N ILE A 141 -13.16 -12.25 0.85
CA ILE A 141 -12.16 -11.84 -0.13
C ILE A 141 -12.16 -10.33 -0.22
N ILE A 142 -10.98 -9.72 -0.12
CA ILE A 142 -10.78 -8.30 -0.36
C ILE A 142 -9.87 -8.17 -1.57
N GLN A 143 -10.33 -7.49 -2.60
CA GLN A 143 -9.54 -7.15 -3.77
C GLN A 143 -9.18 -5.68 -3.63
N PHE A 144 -7.97 -5.42 -3.13
CA PHE A 144 -7.50 -4.06 -2.86
C PHE A 144 -7.25 -3.29 -4.16
N ASP A 145 -6.70 -4.00 -5.14
CA ASP A 145 -6.52 -3.50 -6.50
C ASP A 145 -7.42 -4.32 -7.46
N PRO A 146 -7.88 -3.69 -8.57
CA PRO A 146 -8.62 -4.41 -9.59
C PRO A 146 -7.82 -5.62 -10.10
N PRO A 147 -8.51 -6.73 -10.42
CA PRO A 147 -7.85 -7.90 -10.97
C PRO A 147 -7.33 -7.62 -12.38
N SER A 148 -6.28 -8.35 -12.77
CA SER A 148 -5.65 -8.28 -14.09
C SER A 148 -6.57 -8.64 -15.27
N GLY A 149 -7.77 -9.13 -14.98
CA GLY A 149 -8.83 -9.45 -15.93
C GLY A 149 -10.03 -10.06 -15.24
N ILE A 150 -11.15 -10.16 -15.96
CA ILE A 150 -12.39 -10.74 -15.44
C ILE A 150 -12.27 -12.21 -14.98
N ASP A 151 -11.45 -13.01 -15.65
CA ASP A 151 -11.20 -14.39 -15.21
C ASP A 151 -10.46 -14.41 -13.86
N SER A 152 -9.54 -13.47 -13.65
CA SER A 152 -8.84 -13.33 -12.37
C SER A 152 -9.81 -12.92 -11.27
N TYR A 153 -10.77 -12.02 -11.55
CA TYR A 153 -11.86 -11.69 -10.62
C TYR A 153 -12.60 -12.97 -10.17
N LEU A 154 -13.07 -13.78 -11.12
CA LEU A 154 -13.83 -15.00 -10.84
C LEU A 154 -13.02 -16.01 -10.00
N HIS A 155 -11.74 -16.18 -10.31
CA HIS A 155 -10.86 -17.06 -9.55
C HIS A 155 -10.63 -16.60 -8.10
N ARG A 156 -10.51 -15.28 -7.89
CA ARG A 156 -10.35 -14.65 -6.57
C ARG A 156 -11.60 -14.83 -5.72
N VAL A 157 -12.77 -14.45 -6.23
CA VAL A 157 -14.04 -14.59 -5.47
C VAL A 157 -14.40 -16.06 -5.24
N GLY A 158 -14.05 -16.95 -6.17
CA GLY A 158 -14.19 -18.40 -6.01
C GLY A 158 -13.31 -19.04 -4.92
N ARG A 159 -12.52 -18.25 -4.17
CA ARG A 159 -11.82 -18.72 -2.97
C ARG A 159 -12.71 -18.74 -1.72
N THR A 160 -13.81 -17.98 -1.70
CA THR A 160 -14.80 -18.01 -0.61
C THR A 160 -16.06 -18.75 -1.06
N ALA A 161 -17.07 -18.81 -0.18
CA ALA A 161 -18.37 -19.45 -0.42
C ALA A 161 -18.30 -20.92 -0.90
N ARG A 162 -17.32 -21.67 -0.38
CA ARG A 162 -17.09 -23.08 -0.74
C ARG A 162 -17.84 -24.04 0.17
N LEU A 163 -18.20 -25.21 -0.36
CA LEU A 163 -18.79 -26.32 0.39
C LEU A 163 -20.03 -25.91 1.19
N GLY A 164 -20.91 -25.10 0.57
CA GLY A 164 -22.17 -24.66 1.17
C GLY A 164 -22.03 -23.59 2.27
N ARG A 165 -20.83 -23.06 2.51
CA ARG A 165 -20.63 -21.96 3.47
C ARG A 165 -20.89 -20.61 2.81
N ALA A 166 -21.37 -19.65 3.59
CA ALA A 166 -21.47 -18.26 3.15
C ALA A 166 -20.07 -17.63 3.00
N GLY A 167 -19.97 -16.63 2.13
CA GLY A 167 -18.76 -15.87 1.89
C GLY A 167 -19.07 -14.48 1.35
N GLU A 168 -18.26 -13.49 1.67
CA GLU A 168 -18.36 -12.13 1.12
C GLU A 168 -17.12 -11.80 0.27
N ALA A 169 -17.31 -10.99 -0.77
CA ALA A 169 -16.21 -10.49 -1.59
C ALA A 169 -16.38 -8.99 -1.79
N VAL A 170 -15.31 -8.24 -1.52
CA VAL A 170 -15.27 -6.78 -1.67
C VAL A 170 -14.20 -6.44 -2.69
N LEU A 171 -14.56 -5.61 -3.67
CA LEU A 171 -13.65 -5.06 -4.67
C LEU A 171 -13.58 -3.54 -4.47
N PHE A 172 -12.39 -3.01 -4.27
CA PHE A 172 -12.18 -1.57 -4.29
C PHE A 172 -11.96 -1.10 -5.73
N LEU A 173 -12.72 -0.09 -6.12
CA LEU A 173 -12.59 0.61 -7.40
C LEU A 173 -12.39 2.11 -7.13
N LEU A 174 -11.50 2.72 -7.90
CA LEU A 174 -11.42 4.17 -7.98
C LEU A 174 -12.64 4.73 -8.73
N PRO A 175 -12.99 6.02 -8.53
CA PRO A 175 -14.10 6.64 -9.29
C PRO A 175 -13.94 6.56 -10.81
N SER A 176 -12.71 6.52 -11.31
CA SER A 176 -12.40 6.34 -12.74
C SER A 176 -12.62 4.91 -13.26
N GLU A 177 -12.76 3.94 -12.37
CA GLU A 177 -12.80 2.51 -12.67
C GLU A 177 -14.21 1.92 -12.61
N THR A 178 -15.24 2.73 -12.31
CA THR A 178 -16.62 2.28 -12.11
C THR A 178 -17.21 1.58 -13.34
N LYS A 179 -16.74 1.88 -14.55
CA LYS A 179 -17.09 1.14 -15.79
C LYS A 179 -16.72 -0.34 -15.76
N TYR A 180 -15.88 -0.78 -14.81
CA TYR A 180 -15.63 -2.19 -14.58
C TYR A 180 -16.90 -2.94 -14.15
N LEU A 181 -17.84 -2.27 -13.46
CA LEU A 181 -19.13 -2.84 -13.07
C LEU A 181 -19.94 -3.28 -14.29
N ASP A 182 -19.93 -2.50 -15.37
CA ASP A 182 -20.60 -2.85 -16.62
C ASP A 182 -20.05 -4.18 -17.19
N MET A 183 -18.73 -4.40 -17.11
CA MET A 183 -18.11 -5.64 -17.55
C MET A 183 -18.48 -6.84 -16.67
N LEU A 184 -18.60 -6.62 -15.35
CA LEU A 184 -19.08 -7.65 -14.43
C LEU A 184 -20.54 -7.99 -14.73
N GLU A 185 -21.38 -7.00 -15.03
CA GLU A 185 -22.78 -7.21 -15.36
C GLU A 185 -22.95 -8.02 -16.65
N LEU A 186 -22.10 -7.80 -17.66
CA LEU A 186 -22.06 -8.63 -18.87
C LEU A 186 -21.73 -10.11 -18.59
N LYS A 187 -21.12 -10.42 -17.44
CA LYS A 187 -20.90 -11.79 -16.96
C LYS A 187 -21.99 -12.28 -15.99
N GLY A 188 -23.08 -11.52 -15.84
CA GLY A 188 -24.19 -11.85 -14.95
C GLY A 188 -23.90 -11.55 -13.47
N LEU A 189 -22.87 -10.76 -13.18
CA LEU A 189 -22.50 -10.38 -11.82
C LEU A 189 -22.98 -8.96 -11.54
N ARG A 190 -23.75 -8.78 -10.45
CA ARG A 190 -24.24 -7.47 -10.02
C ARG A 190 -23.82 -7.21 -8.57
N PRO A 191 -22.57 -6.76 -8.34
CA PRO A 191 -22.13 -6.39 -7.00
C PRO A 191 -22.92 -5.18 -6.49
N ASP A 192 -23.19 -5.14 -5.19
CA ASP A 192 -23.71 -3.94 -4.53
C ASP A 192 -22.65 -2.82 -4.57
N ASP A 193 -23.03 -1.63 -5.06
CA ASP A 193 -22.16 -0.45 -5.08
C ASP A 193 -22.35 0.36 -3.80
N GLU A 194 -21.28 0.52 -3.01
CA GLU A 194 -21.26 1.37 -1.83
C GLU A 194 -20.09 2.35 -1.87
N ARG A 195 -20.39 3.65 -1.77
CA ARG A 195 -19.36 4.68 -1.67
C ARG A 195 -18.56 4.51 -0.38
N MET A 196 -17.24 4.67 -0.47
CA MET A 196 -16.33 4.61 0.69
C MET A 196 -16.75 5.53 1.84
N GLU A 197 -17.31 6.70 1.54
CA GLU A 197 -17.86 7.60 2.56
C GLU A 197 -18.96 6.94 3.41
N GLY A 198 -19.87 6.19 2.78
CA GLY A 198 -20.94 5.45 3.46
C GLY A 198 -20.35 4.38 4.37
N VAL A 199 -19.39 3.61 3.85
CA VAL A 199 -18.67 2.58 4.60
C VAL A 199 -17.98 3.19 5.82
N LEU A 200 -17.21 4.27 5.66
CA LEU A 200 -16.49 4.93 6.75
C LEU A 200 -17.44 5.54 7.80
N LYS A 201 -18.56 6.12 7.36
CA LYS A 201 -19.62 6.60 8.27
C LYS A 201 -20.20 5.46 9.10
N GLN A 202 -20.50 4.31 8.49
CA GLN A 202 -20.97 3.14 9.21
C GLN A 202 -19.91 2.60 10.19
N MET A 203 -18.64 2.51 9.76
CA MET A 203 -17.54 2.09 10.63
C MET A 203 -17.41 2.99 11.86
N ALA A 204 -17.41 4.32 11.65
CA ALA A 204 -17.30 5.28 12.73
C ALA A 204 -18.49 5.17 13.71
N LYS A 205 -19.73 5.03 13.20
CA LYS A 205 -20.93 4.80 14.03
C LYS A 205 -20.79 3.54 14.88
N ASN A 206 -20.31 2.43 14.29
CA ASN A 206 -20.11 1.16 14.99
C ASN A 206 -19.04 1.24 16.10
N GLU A 207 -18.17 2.24 16.05
CA GLU A 207 -17.17 2.56 17.06
C GLU A 207 -17.59 3.76 17.94
N GLY A 208 -18.89 4.08 17.99
CA GLY A 208 -19.46 5.06 18.92
C GLY A 208 -19.44 6.52 18.45
N ALA A 209 -19.17 6.79 17.17
CA ALA A 209 -19.25 8.15 16.65
C ALA A 209 -20.67 8.72 16.75
N ARG A 210 -20.79 9.96 17.24
CA ARG A 210 -22.08 10.63 17.47
C ARG A 210 -22.38 11.70 16.43
N LYS A 211 -21.35 12.30 15.83
CA LYS A 211 -21.48 13.37 14.83
C LYS A 211 -21.21 12.86 13.42
N GLY A 212 -21.93 13.40 12.44
CA GLY A 212 -21.89 12.96 11.04
C GLY A 212 -20.52 13.08 10.35
N ASN A 213 -19.62 13.93 10.84
CA ASN A 213 -18.29 14.18 10.24
C ASN A 213 -17.14 13.52 11.02
N GLU A 214 -17.43 12.87 12.14
CA GLU A 214 -16.41 12.28 13.02
C GLU A 214 -15.61 11.15 12.33
N TRP A 215 -16.20 10.50 11.32
CA TRP A 215 -15.51 9.49 10.50
C TRP A 215 -14.28 10.06 9.78
N GLN A 216 -14.32 11.34 9.36
CA GLN A 216 -13.20 11.99 8.67
C GLN A 216 -12.01 12.14 9.60
N LEU A 217 -12.26 12.58 10.84
CA LEU A 217 -11.24 12.72 11.86
C LEU A 217 -10.60 11.37 12.17
N ARG A 218 -11.40 10.33 12.43
CA ARG A 218 -10.90 8.98 12.73
C ARG A 218 -10.11 8.37 11.57
N ALA A 219 -10.61 8.50 10.34
CA ALA A 219 -9.87 8.05 9.15
C ALA A 219 -8.55 8.81 8.98
N GLY A 220 -8.57 10.13 9.20
CA GLY A 220 -7.39 10.98 9.17
C GLY A 220 -6.36 10.61 10.24
N GLU A 221 -6.79 10.24 11.44
CA GLU A 221 -5.91 9.76 12.51
C GLU A 221 -5.22 8.44 12.17
N VAL A 222 -5.98 7.47 11.65
CA VAL A 222 -5.43 6.19 11.18
C VAL A 222 -4.39 6.42 10.09
N GLN A 223 -4.72 7.25 9.09
CA GLN A 223 -3.81 7.63 8.02
C GLN A 223 -2.54 8.31 8.58
N ALA A 224 -2.69 9.27 9.49
CA ALA A 224 -1.57 10.00 10.07
C ALA A 224 -0.64 9.09 10.89
N LYS A 225 -1.18 8.11 11.61
CA LYS A 225 -0.40 7.11 12.35
C LYS A 225 0.42 6.23 11.41
N MET A 226 -0.19 5.68 10.36
CA MET A 226 0.52 4.89 9.35
C MET A 226 1.65 5.69 8.69
N GLU A 227 1.40 6.95 8.33
CA GLU A 227 2.45 7.82 7.76
C GLU A 227 3.57 8.14 8.73
N ARG A 228 3.27 8.37 10.01
CA ARG A 228 4.31 8.61 11.02
C ARG A 228 5.20 7.38 11.14
N PHE A 229 4.63 6.18 11.13
CA PHE A 229 5.39 4.93 11.15
C PHE A 229 6.27 4.75 9.90
N VAL A 230 5.72 4.98 8.71
CA VAL A 230 6.49 4.87 7.45
C VAL A 230 7.63 5.88 7.38
N VAL A 231 7.45 7.07 7.97
CA VAL A 231 8.52 8.08 8.07
C VAL A 231 9.57 7.72 9.13
N SER A 232 9.17 7.11 10.24
CA SER A 232 10.10 6.78 11.34
C SER A 232 10.93 5.52 11.10
N ASN A 233 10.44 4.58 10.29
CA ASN A 233 11.13 3.33 9.99
C ASN A 233 11.69 3.31 8.56
N THR A 234 13.00 3.15 8.42
CA THR A 234 13.70 3.15 7.13
C THR A 234 13.31 1.96 6.24
N THR A 235 13.09 0.78 6.83
CA THR A 235 12.58 -0.41 6.13
C THR A 235 11.17 -0.18 5.60
N ALA A 236 10.26 0.35 6.42
CA ALA A 236 8.90 0.68 6.05
C ALA A 236 8.87 1.70 4.91
N SER A 237 9.70 2.76 5.01
CA SER A 237 9.86 3.76 3.96
C SER A 237 10.34 3.15 2.64
N GLY A 238 11.36 2.29 2.69
CA GLY A 238 11.88 1.59 1.51
C GLY A 238 10.83 0.70 0.85
N LEU A 239 10.14 -0.12 1.65
CA LEU A 239 9.04 -0.98 1.20
C LEU A 239 7.90 -0.16 0.59
N ALA A 240 7.49 0.94 1.22
CA ALA A 240 6.43 1.83 0.74
C ALA A 240 6.76 2.43 -0.63
N LYS A 241 7.97 2.95 -0.81
CA LYS A 241 8.43 3.54 -2.09
C LYS A 241 8.47 2.48 -3.19
N GLN A 242 9.03 1.31 -2.88
CA GLN A 242 9.09 0.19 -3.83
C GLN A 242 7.69 -0.30 -4.21
N ALA A 243 6.81 -0.49 -3.23
CA ALA A 243 5.42 -0.91 -3.44
C ALA A 243 4.65 0.09 -4.30
N TYR A 244 4.78 1.39 -4.03
CA TYR A 244 4.18 2.46 -4.83
C TYR A 244 4.61 2.40 -6.31
N LEU A 245 5.92 2.34 -6.57
CA LEU A 245 6.45 2.29 -7.94
C LEU A 245 6.06 1.00 -8.66
N SER A 246 6.10 -0.13 -7.96
CA SER A 246 5.72 -1.43 -8.52
C SER A 246 4.21 -1.57 -8.75
N SER A 247 3.38 -0.98 -7.89
CA SER A 247 1.92 -0.95 -8.07
C SER A 247 1.55 -0.16 -9.34
N ILE A 248 2.14 1.01 -9.57
CA ILE A 248 1.92 1.79 -10.81
C ILE A 248 2.34 0.98 -12.04
N ARG A 249 3.52 0.35 -12.00
CA ARG A 249 4.01 -0.49 -13.11
C ARG A 249 3.09 -1.67 -13.36
N ALA A 250 2.65 -2.37 -12.31
CA ALA A 250 1.73 -3.49 -12.45
C ALA A 250 0.36 -3.03 -12.97
N TYR A 251 -0.13 -1.86 -12.55
CA TYR A 251 -1.36 -1.29 -13.06
C TYR A 251 -1.30 -0.98 -14.57
N ALA A 252 -0.13 -0.58 -15.07
CA ALA A 252 0.08 -0.39 -16.50
C ALA A 252 -0.04 -1.68 -17.33
N THR A 253 -0.03 -2.86 -16.70
CA THR A 253 -0.09 -4.16 -17.37
C THR A 253 -1.50 -4.73 -17.56
N HIS A 254 -2.55 -3.99 -17.19
CA HIS A 254 -3.93 -4.43 -17.47
C HIS A 254 -4.14 -4.78 -18.95
N LEU A 255 -4.99 -5.79 -19.16
CA LEU A 255 -5.28 -6.36 -20.48
C LEU A 255 -5.77 -5.28 -21.45
N ALA A 256 -5.40 -5.42 -22.73
CA ALA A 256 -5.73 -4.44 -23.77
C ALA A 256 -7.24 -4.13 -23.86
N ALA A 257 -8.08 -5.14 -23.69
CA ALA A 257 -9.54 -5.00 -23.68
C ALA A 257 -10.05 -4.09 -22.56
N GLU A 258 -9.35 -4.02 -21.43
CA GLU A 258 -9.76 -3.29 -20.23
C GLU A 258 -9.03 -1.95 -20.06
N ARG A 259 -8.04 -1.63 -20.92
CA ARG A 259 -7.24 -0.39 -20.85
C ARG A 259 -8.04 0.90 -21.00
N HIS A 260 -9.25 0.83 -21.55
CA HIS A 260 -10.14 1.99 -21.61
C HIS A 260 -10.68 2.38 -20.22
N ILE A 261 -10.65 1.44 -19.25
CA ILE A 261 -11.01 1.61 -17.84
C ILE A 261 -9.74 1.77 -17.01
N PHE A 262 -8.84 0.77 -17.06
CA PHE A 262 -7.62 0.71 -16.25
C PHE A 262 -6.43 1.29 -17.02
N HIS A 263 -6.37 2.63 -17.09
CA HIS A 263 -5.26 3.33 -17.71
C HIS A 263 -4.51 4.19 -16.71
N VAL A 264 -3.17 4.14 -16.74
CA VAL A 264 -2.30 4.92 -15.83
C VAL A 264 -2.60 6.42 -15.88
N LYS A 265 -2.99 6.94 -17.05
CA LYS A 265 -3.39 8.36 -17.24
C LYS A 265 -4.56 8.81 -16.36
N TYR A 266 -5.38 7.88 -15.86
CA TYR A 266 -6.50 8.18 -14.96
C TYR A 266 -6.11 8.08 -13.48
N LEU A 267 -4.92 7.56 -13.18
CA LEU A 267 -4.44 7.44 -11.82
C LEU A 267 -3.93 8.78 -11.29
N HIS A 268 -4.38 9.14 -10.09
CA HIS A 268 -3.84 10.28 -9.36
C HIS A 268 -2.64 9.85 -8.51
N PHE A 269 -1.43 10.04 -9.04
CA PHE A 269 -0.17 9.62 -8.40
C PHE A 269 -0.02 10.12 -6.96
N GLY A 270 -0.48 11.33 -6.64
CA GLY A 270 -0.45 11.85 -5.27
C GLY A 270 -1.37 11.09 -4.30
N HIS A 271 -2.53 10.61 -4.77
CA HIS A 271 -3.45 9.84 -3.93
C HIS A 271 -2.94 8.41 -3.77
N MET A 272 -2.34 7.85 -4.82
CA MET A 272 -1.65 6.57 -4.72
C MET A 272 -0.49 6.63 -3.73
N ALA A 273 0.35 7.66 -3.79
CA ALA A 273 1.44 7.83 -2.82
C ALA A 273 0.89 7.88 -1.38
N LYS A 274 -0.21 8.61 -1.17
CA LYS A 274 -0.91 8.65 0.12
C LYS A 274 -1.42 7.28 0.59
N ALA A 275 -1.91 6.44 -0.33
CA ALA A 275 -2.36 5.08 -0.03
C ALA A 275 -1.22 4.16 0.44
N PHE A 276 0.03 4.43 0.03
CA PHE A 276 1.24 3.79 0.56
C PHE A 276 1.83 4.53 1.77
N ALA A 277 1.07 5.44 2.39
CA ALA A 277 1.47 6.26 3.52
C ALA A 277 2.75 7.10 3.26
N LEU A 278 3.02 7.43 2.00
CA LEU A 278 4.12 8.30 1.61
C LEU A 278 3.70 9.77 1.76
N ARG A 279 4.58 10.57 2.37
CA ARG A 279 4.44 12.04 2.44
C ARG A 279 5.20 12.77 1.34
N GLU A 280 6.14 12.08 0.72
CA GLU A 280 6.93 12.58 -0.40
C GLU A 280 6.04 12.73 -1.63
N THR A 281 6.32 13.74 -2.44
CA THR A 281 5.67 13.90 -3.74
C THR A 281 6.08 12.77 -4.68
N PRO A 282 5.23 12.40 -5.68
CA PRO A 282 5.56 11.36 -6.66
C PRO A 282 6.94 11.51 -7.31
N ASN A 283 7.35 12.75 -7.58
CA ASN A 283 8.66 13.04 -8.17
C ASN A 283 9.82 12.74 -7.20
N GLN A 284 9.67 13.06 -5.92
CA GLN A 284 10.69 12.77 -4.90
C GLN A 284 10.87 11.26 -4.72
N VAL A 285 9.76 10.51 -4.75
CA VAL A 285 9.79 9.05 -4.67
C VAL A 285 10.47 8.44 -5.90
N ALA A 286 10.14 8.93 -7.10
CA ALA A 286 10.71 8.43 -8.36
C ALA A 286 12.21 8.76 -8.53
N GLN A 287 12.68 9.89 -7.98
CA GLN A 287 14.05 10.36 -8.18
C GLN A 287 15.08 9.77 -7.20
N GLY A 288 14.67 9.01 -6.19
CA GLY A 288 15.56 8.14 -5.41
C GLY A 288 16.86 8.78 -4.89
N LYS A 289 16.90 10.08 -4.60
CA LYS A 289 18.06 10.72 -3.96
C LYS A 289 17.82 10.80 -2.46
N GLY A 290 18.53 9.95 -1.71
CA GLY A 290 18.68 10.13 -0.28
C GLY A 290 19.16 11.55 0.03
N ASN A 291 18.60 12.16 1.06
CA ASN A 291 19.10 13.40 1.63
C ASN A 291 20.51 13.15 2.21
N ASN A 292 21.54 13.25 1.37
CA ASN A 292 22.90 13.52 1.83
C ASN A 292 23.12 15.04 1.72
N THR A 293 22.76 15.76 2.77
CA THR A 293 23.32 17.08 3.06
C THR A 293 24.82 16.90 3.29
N LYS A 294 25.63 17.14 2.25
CA LYS A 294 27.03 17.63 2.22
C LYS A 294 27.71 17.14 0.93
N ALA A 295 27.68 17.96 -0.12
CA ALA A 295 28.65 17.96 -1.22
C ALA A 295 28.38 19.18 -2.13
N ASP A 296 28.54 20.38 -1.58
CA ASP A 296 28.51 21.62 -2.35
C ASP A 296 29.87 22.32 -2.36
N ASP A 297 30.95 21.56 -2.59
CA ASP A 297 32.29 22.16 -2.69
C ASP A 297 33.26 21.47 -3.67
N THR A 298 32.78 20.62 -4.58
CA THR A 298 33.68 19.91 -5.53
C THR A 298 33.25 19.97 -6.99
N LYS A 299 32.38 20.93 -7.35
CA LYS A 299 31.93 21.11 -8.75
C LYS A 299 32.67 22.18 -9.54
N LYS A 300 33.63 22.92 -8.95
CA LYS A 300 34.42 23.91 -9.68
C LYS A 300 35.59 23.32 -10.48
N ASP A 301 36.23 22.25 -10.00
CA ASP A 301 37.49 21.77 -10.60
C ASP A 301 37.36 20.77 -11.75
N LYS A 302 36.16 20.28 -12.07
CA LYS A 302 35.94 19.33 -13.19
C LYS A 302 35.47 20.00 -14.49
N LYS A 303 35.14 21.29 -14.48
CA LYS A 303 34.68 22.00 -15.68
C LYS A 303 35.86 22.45 -16.56
N GLU A 304 37.00 22.79 -15.97
CA GLU A 304 38.18 23.27 -16.72
C GLU A 304 38.98 22.15 -17.40
N LYS A 305 38.74 20.87 -17.06
CA LYS A 305 39.49 19.74 -17.63
C LYS A 305 38.85 19.11 -18.88
N ARG A 306 37.58 19.41 -19.17
CA ARG A 306 36.86 18.87 -20.35
C ARG A 306 36.89 19.78 -21.58
N GLU A 307 37.14 21.08 -21.40
CA GLU A 307 37.19 22.02 -22.53
C GLU A 307 38.50 21.94 -23.34
N LYS A 308 39.52 21.20 -22.87
CA LYS A 308 40.79 21.01 -23.59
C LYS A 308 40.89 19.71 -24.42
N GLU A 309 39.99 18.74 -24.25
CA GLU A 309 40.02 17.47 -25.02
C GLU A 309 39.08 17.45 -26.23
N ASP A 310 38.05 18.30 -26.28
CA ASP A 310 37.06 18.33 -27.38
C ASP A 310 37.49 19.14 -28.62
N ALA A 311 38.69 19.75 -28.60
CA ALA A 311 39.18 20.55 -29.73
C ALA A 311 39.83 19.73 -30.86
N LEU A 312 40.00 18.41 -30.71
CA LEU A 312 40.78 17.60 -31.66
C LEU A 312 40.11 16.26 -31.97
N LYS A 313 39.02 16.28 -32.75
CA LYS A 313 38.58 15.21 -33.70
C LYS A 313 37.27 15.60 -34.41
N LYS A 314 37.36 16.21 -35.60
CA LYS A 314 36.24 16.36 -36.54
C LYS A 314 36.29 15.25 -37.60
N LYS A 315 35.26 14.39 -37.69
CA LYS A 315 34.77 13.75 -38.93
C LYS A 315 33.28 13.38 -38.80
N PRO A 316 32.50 13.40 -39.90
CA PRO A 316 31.03 13.41 -39.84
C PRO A 316 30.45 12.00 -39.72
N ARG A 317 29.37 11.85 -38.95
CA ARG A 317 28.60 10.60 -38.85
C ARG A 317 27.33 10.67 -39.70
N PHE A 318 27.19 9.65 -40.54
CA PHE A 318 26.04 9.30 -41.38
C PHE A 318 24.72 9.19 -40.59
N LYS A 319 23.62 9.60 -41.21
CA LYS A 319 22.24 9.28 -40.81
C LYS A 319 21.89 7.84 -41.24
N ARG A 320 21.41 7.03 -40.29
CA ARG A 320 20.54 5.83 -40.39
C ARG A 320 20.08 5.65 -38.93
N GLY A 321 18.82 5.53 -38.57
CA GLY A 321 17.69 4.80 -39.14
C GLY A 321 16.93 4.31 -37.90
N ASN A 322 15.61 4.33 -37.98
CA ASN A 322 14.68 4.09 -36.88
C ASN A 322 14.87 2.69 -36.27
N ASP A 323 15.28 2.59 -35.00
CA ASP A 323 15.15 1.38 -34.19
C ASP A 323 14.67 1.79 -32.79
N ILE A 324 13.36 1.69 -32.59
CA ILE A 324 12.70 1.85 -31.29
C ILE A 324 12.97 0.56 -30.52
N SER A 325 13.82 0.62 -29.50
CA SER A 325 14.04 -0.50 -28.60
C SER A 325 12.86 -0.66 -27.64
N GLU A 326 12.22 -1.82 -27.71
CA GLU A 326 10.99 -2.23 -27.00
C GLU A 326 11.17 -2.43 -25.48
N PHE A 327 12.22 -1.89 -24.85
CA PHE A 327 12.52 -2.15 -23.44
C PHE A 327 12.89 -0.92 -22.59
N ALA A 328 12.56 0.29 -23.04
CA ALA A 328 12.71 1.50 -22.24
C ALA A 328 11.44 1.84 -21.42
N VAL A 329 10.97 0.91 -20.57
CA VAL A 329 9.82 1.15 -19.64
C VAL A 329 10.28 1.79 -18.31
N GLY A 330 11.53 2.27 -18.24
CA GLY A 330 12.18 2.68 -17.00
C GLY A 330 12.00 4.14 -16.58
N ASP A 331 11.43 5.01 -17.40
CA ASP A 331 11.33 6.44 -17.07
C ASP A 331 9.89 6.86 -16.80
N ILE A 332 9.55 7.01 -15.52
CA ILE A 332 8.26 7.56 -15.06
C ILE A 332 8.05 8.99 -15.60
N SER A 333 9.13 9.70 -15.98
CA SER A 333 9.03 11.01 -16.61
C SER A 333 8.30 10.99 -17.95
N ALA A 334 8.31 9.86 -18.67
CA ALA A 334 7.67 9.70 -19.97
C ALA A 334 6.13 9.62 -19.92
N TYR A 335 5.55 9.43 -18.74
CA TYR A 335 4.10 9.33 -18.54
C TYR A 335 3.43 10.66 -18.16
N TYR A 336 4.18 11.76 -18.10
CA TYR A 336 3.61 13.09 -17.89
C TYR A 336 3.18 13.70 -19.23
N GLY A 337 1.88 13.92 -19.39
CA GLY A 337 1.32 14.66 -20.52
C GLY A 337 1.78 16.14 -20.56
N PRO A 338 1.55 16.84 -21.68
CA PRO A 338 2.11 18.18 -21.91
C PRO A 338 1.69 19.17 -20.81
N ARG A 339 2.67 19.87 -20.23
CA ARG A 339 2.41 21.02 -19.34
C ARG A 339 1.94 22.21 -20.19
N VAL A 340 0.66 22.56 -20.08
CA VAL A 340 0.15 23.84 -20.57
C VAL A 340 0.71 24.95 -19.67
N LYS A 341 1.62 25.76 -20.20
CA LYS A 341 1.98 27.04 -19.57
C LYS A 341 0.75 27.95 -19.69
N ARG A 342 0.14 28.33 -18.57
CA ARG A 342 -0.77 29.49 -18.55
C ARG A 342 0.08 30.72 -18.90
N GLY A 343 -0.21 31.33 -20.04
CA GLY A 343 0.29 32.65 -20.37
C GLY A 343 -0.21 33.65 -19.33
N ARG A 344 0.64 34.59 -18.94
CA ARG A 344 0.16 35.83 -18.33
C ARG A 344 -0.51 36.63 -19.43
N ASP A 345 -1.77 36.97 -19.22
CA ASP A 345 -2.34 38.17 -19.80
C ASP A 345 -1.59 39.35 -19.19
N ASP A 346 -0.82 40.05 -20.01
CA ASP A 346 -0.45 41.44 -19.72
C ASP A 346 -1.10 42.27 -20.83
N SER A 347 -2.16 42.95 -20.42
CA SER A 347 -2.77 44.09 -21.08
C SER A 347 -1.79 45.27 -21.12
N ASP A 348 -1.53 45.80 -22.31
CA ASP A 348 -1.55 47.22 -22.66
C ASP A 348 -1.50 47.40 -24.19
#